data_AF-A0A6H5H258-F1
#
_entry.id   AF-A0A6H5H258-F1
#
_cell.length_a   1.000
_cell.length_b   1.000
_cell.length_c   1.000
_cell.angle_alpha   90.00
_cell.angle_beta   90.00
_cell.angle_gamma   90.00
#
_symmetry.space_group_name_H-M   'P 1'
#
loop_
_entity.id
_entity.type
_entity.pdbx_description
1 polymer ?
#
loop_
_entity_poly.entity_id
_entity_poly.type
_entity_poly.pdbx_seq_one_letter_code
_entity_poly.pdbx_strand_id
1 'polypeptide(L)'
;MGDVTYGACCIDDLGARALRCDLLVHYGHSCLIPMDRMADIKCLYVFVDIKLDSLHFLQTLRLNFSKEQRLCFVSTIQFVTTLHAAAKELRNE
;
A
#
# COMPACT_ATOMS: atom_id res chain seq x y z
N MET A 1 14.19 -14.71 -6.03
CA MET A 1 13.22 -14.49 -7.11
C MET A 1 13.90 -13.64 -8.17
N GLY A 2 14.05 -14.17 -9.39
CA GLY A 2 14.69 -13.45 -10.50
C GLY A 2 13.70 -12.65 -11.35
N ASP A 3 12.40 -12.95 -11.20
CA ASP A 3 11.34 -12.29 -11.96
C ASP A 3 10.92 -10.98 -11.31
N VAL A 4 10.50 -10.03 -12.16
CA VAL A 4 10.03 -8.72 -11.74
C VAL A 4 8.62 -8.84 -11.18
N THR A 5 8.45 -8.41 -9.93
CA THR A 5 7.13 -8.36 -9.27
C THR A 5 6.55 -6.95 -9.34
N TYR A 6 5.42 -6.79 -10.04
CA TYR A 6 4.71 -5.52 -10.17
C TYR A 6 3.62 -5.29 -9.11
N GLY A 7 3.30 -6.30 -8.31
CA GLY A 7 2.16 -6.26 -7.40
C GLY A 7 1.98 -7.54 -6.59
N ALA A 8 1.03 -7.52 -5.65
CA ALA A 8 0.61 -8.71 -4.91
C ALA A 8 -0.05 -9.80 -5.79
N CYS A 9 -0.52 -9.44 -6.99
CA CYS A 9 -1.04 -10.39 -7.98
C CYS A 9 0.05 -11.21 -8.69
N CYS A 10 1.32 -10.80 -8.60
CA CYS A 10 2.48 -11.46 -9.21
C CYS A 10 3.40 -12.04 -8.13
N ILE A 11 2.82 -12.57 -7.05
CA ILE A 11 3.58 -13.21 -5.99
C ILE A 11 4.17 -14.54 -6.50
N ASP A 12 5.45 -14.79 -6.24
CA ASP A 12 6.15 -16.01 -6.72
C ASP A 12 6.13 -17.11 -5.67
N ASP A 13 4.92 -17.52 -5.27
CA ASP A 13 4.71 -18.61 -4.33
C ASP A 13 5.05 -19.97 -4.97
N LEU A 14 4.77 -20.15 -6.26
CA LEU A 14 5.13 -21.36 -7.03
C LEU A 14 6.64 -21.54 -7.15
N GLY A 15 7.40 -20.50 -7.50
CA GLY A 15 8.86 -20.56 -7.59
C GLY A 15 9.48 -20.75 -6.21
N ALA A 16 8.99 -20.06 -5.19
CA ALA A 16 9.45 -20.25 -3.81
C ALA A 16 9.20 -21.68 -3.31
N ARG A 17 8.04 -22.28 -3.62
CA ARG A 17 7.75 -23.69 -3.33
C ARG A 17 8.68 -24.64 -4.08
N ALA A 18 8.89 -24.41 -5.38
CA ALA A 18 9.78 -25.25 -6.21
C ALA A 18 11.22 -25.25 -5.68
N LEU A 19 11.67 -24.13 -5.10
CA LEU A 19 12.97 -23.97 -4.45
C LEU A 19 12.99 -24.48 -3.00
N ARG A 20 11.88 -25.02 -2.47
CA ARG A 20 11.71 -25.48 -1.09
C ARG A 20 11.99 -24.39 -0.05
N CYS A 21 11.54 -23.17 -0.31
CA CYS A 21 11.57 -22.10 0.68
C CYS A 21 10.55 -22.35 1.80
N ASP A 22 10.94 -22.07 3.05
CA ASP A 22 10.03 -22.16 4.21
C ASP A 22 9.16 -20.92 4.40
N LEU A 23 9.60 -19.78 3.86
CA LEU A 23 8.96 -18.47 4.00
C LEU A 23 9.23 -17.60 2.75
N LEU A 24 8.18 -16.96 2.26
CA LEU A 24 8.24 -15.89 1.27
C LEU A 24 7.99 -14.53 1.94
N VAL A 25 8.80 -13.52 1.64
CA VAL A 25 8.60 -12.15 2.16
C VAL A 25 8.29 -11.23 1.00
N HIS A 26 7.09 -10.65 1.00
CA HIS A 26 6.58 -9.79 -0.08
C HIS A 26 6.48 -8.33 0.39
N TYR A 27 7.23 -7.43 -0.22
CA TYR A 27 7.31 -6.02 0.17
C TYR A 27 6.37 -5.13 -0.65
N GLY A 28 5.92 -4.03 -0.05
CA GLY A 28 5.41 -2.84 -0.74
C GLY A 28 3.94 -2.87 -1.16
N HIS A 29 3.32 -4.05 -1.21
CA HIS A 29 1.94 -4.20 -1.68
C HIS A 29 1.01 -4.65 -0.56
N SER A 30 -0.25 -4.21 -0.63
CA SER A 30 -1.34 -4.73 0.21
C SER A 30 -1.59 -6.20 -0.11
N CYS A 31 -1.92 -7.00 0.89
CA CYS A 31 -2.32 -8.39 0.69
C CYS A 31 -3.60 -8.43 -0.16
N LEU A 32 -3.49 -8.69 -1.45
CA LEU A 32 -4.63 -8.84 -2.36
C LEU A 32 -5.11 -10.29 -2.44
N ILE A 33 -4.19 -11.23 -2.24
CA ILE A 33 -4.46 -12.66 -2.37
C ILE A 33 -4.72 -13.25 -0.98
N PRO A 34 -5.89 -13.84 -0.76
CA PRO A 34 -6.19 -14.62 0.43
C PRO A 34 -5.12 -15.69 0.69
N MET A 35 -4.69 -15.81 1.94
CA MET A 35 -3.59 -16.68 2.35
C MET A 35 -3.86 -18.17 2.08
N ASP A 36 -5.13 -18.58 2.01
CA ASP A 36 -5.58 -19.93 1.68
C ASP A 36 -5.40 -20.31 0.21
N ARG A 37 -5.11 -19.34 -0.66
CA ARG A 37 -4.86 -19.56 -2.10
C ARG A 37 -3.37 -19.64 -2.47
N MET A 38 -2.49 -19.54 -1.49
CA MET A 38 -1.05 -19.64 -1.71
C MET A 38 -0.65 -21.12 -1.87
N ALA A 39 0.41 -21.37 -2.65
CA ALA A 39 0.94 -22.71 -2.94
C ALA A 39 1.64 -23.35 -1.72
N ASP A 40 0.95 -23.49 -0.59
CA ASP A 40 1.43 -24.14 0.64
C ASP A 40 2.78 -23.59 1.15
N ILE A 41 3.03 -22.29 0.91
CA ILE A 41 4.18 -21.56 1.45
C ILE A 41 3.71 -20.45 2.38
N LYS A 42 4.37 -20.33 3.52
CA LYS A 42 4.13 -19.21 4.44
C LYS A 42 4.56 -17.92 3.77
N CYS A 43 3.72 -16.89 3.83
CA CYS A 43 4.06 -15.57 3.30
C CYS A 43 3.92 -14.48 4.35
N LEU A 44 4.93 -13.61 4.43
CA LEU A 44 4.91 -12.40 5.22
C LEU A 44 4.83 -11.19 4.28
N TYR A 45 3.75 -10.43 4.39
CA TYR A 45 3.63 -9.15 3.70
C TYR A 45 4.22 -8.04 4.56
N VAL A 46 5.18 -7.29 4.00
CA VAL A 46 5.80 -6.14 4.64
C VAL A 46 5.30 -4.87 3.96
N PHE A 47 4.41 -4.16 4.65
CA PHE A 47 3.94 -2.87 4.15
C PHE A 47 5.04 -1.82 4.25
N VAL A 48 5.21 -1.09 3.16
CA VAL A 48 6.16 0.03 3.07
C VAL A 48 5.35 1.31 3.18
N ASP A 49 5.72 2.16 4.14
CA ASP A 49 5.09 3.46 4.36
C ASP A 49 6.01 4.55 3.79
N ILE A 50 5.65 5.07 2.62
CA ILE A 50 6.39 6.16 1.97
C ILE A 50 5.92 7.46 2.59
N LYS A 51 6.86 8.22 3.15
CA LYS A 51 6.58 9.51 3.77
C LYS A 51 6.29 10.55 2.69
N LEU A 52 5.08 11.09 2.72
CA LEU A 52 4.68 12.30 2.02
C LEU A 52 4.72 13.47 2.99
N ASP A 53 5.21 14.63 2.54
CA ASP A 53 5.14 15.87 3.31
C ASP A 53 3.67 16.30 3.47
N SER A 54 3.10 16.01 4.63
CA SER A 54 1.70 16.30 4.95
C SER A 54 1.42 17.80 4.94
N LEU A 55 2.35 18.63 5.41
CA LEU A 55 2.15 20.07 5.48
C LEU A 55 2.02 20.65 4.07
N HIS A 56 2.96 20.30 3.19
CA HIS A 56 2.92 20.73 1.80
C HIS A 56 1.65 20.24 1.08
N PHE A 57 1.26 18.98 1.31
CA PHE A 57 0.03 18.42 0.75
C PHE A 57 -1.22 19.20 1.18
N LEU A 58 -1.38 19.47 2.47
CA LEU A 58 -2.53 20.20 3.02
C LEU A 58 -2.57 21.65 2.54
N GLN A 59 -1.43 22.34 2.51
CA GLN A 59 -1.33 23.70 1.96
C GLN A 59 -1.74 23.74 0.48
N THR A 60 -1.30 22.75 -0.30
CA THR A 60 -1.65 22.63 -1.71
C THR A 60 -3.15 22.45 -1.89
N LEU A 61 -3.80 21.62 -1.07
CA LEU A 61 -5.25 21.43 -1.11
C LEU A 61 -5.99 22.74 -0.78
N ARG A 62 -5.59 23.43 0.30
CA ARG A 62 -6.21 24.71 0.70
C ARG A 62 -6.02 25.82 -0.34
N LEU A 63 -4.92 25.78 -1.10
CA LEU A 63 -4.66 26.72 -2.18
C LEU A 63 -5.56 26.50 -3.40
N ASN A 64 -5.92 25.25 -3.71
CA ASN A 64 -6.59 24.89 -4.96
C ASN A 64 -8.10 24.63 -4.80
N PHE A 65 -8.57 24.33 -3.59
CA PHE A 65 -9.97 23.97 -3.34
C PHE A 65 -10.57 24.82 -2.22
N SER A 66 -11.83 25.21 -2.41
CA SER A 66 -12.61 25.90 -1.37
C SER A 66 -13.21 24.89 -0.39
N LYS A 67 -13.58 25.35 0.81
CA LYS A 67 -14.10 24.48 1.89
C LYS A 67 -15.49 23.92 1.59
N GLU A 68 -16.22 24.50 0.65
CA GLU A 68 -17.56 24.06 0.24
C GLU A 68 -17.52 22.81 -0.66
N GLN A 69 -16.34 22.48 -1.20
CA GLN A 69 -16.15 21.34 -2.09
C GLN A 69 -15.99 20.04 -1.32
N ARG A 70 -16.65 18.98 -1.80
CA ARG A 70 -16.49 17.62 -1.27
C ARG A 70 -15.30 16.95 -1.95
N LEU A 71 -14.24 16.70 -1.19
CA LEU A 71 -13.05 16.01 -1.67
C LEU A 71 -13.09 14.52 -1.32
N CYS A 72 -12.67 13.68 -2.27
CA CYS A 72 -12.44 12.25 -2.06
C CYS A 72 -10.96 11.95 -2.30
N PHE A 73 -10.32 11.29 -1.34
CA PHE A 73 -8.91 10.93 -1.45
C PHE A 73 -8.76 9.43 -1.67
N VAL A 74 -7.94 9.08 -2.66
CA VAL A 74 -7.59 7.71 -3.01
C VAL A 74 -6.08 7.64 -3.18
N SER A 75 -5.44 6.62 -2.62
CA SER A 75 -4.00 6.39 -2.76
C SER A 75 -3.70 4.90 -2.92
N THR A 76 -2.46 4.57 -3.23
CA THR A 76 -1.93 3.22 -3.03
C THR A 76 -1.68 2.95 -1.54
N ILE A 77 -1.46 1.68 -1.19
CA ILE A 77 -1.19 1.26 0.19
C ILE A 77 0.00 2.00 0.82
N GLN A 78 0.97 2.40 0.00
CA GLN A 78 2.22 3.00 0.46
C GLN A 78 2.06 4.40 1.06
N PHE A 79 0.95 5.07 0.76
CA PHE A 79 0.67 6.43 1.24
C PHE A 79 -0.57 6.52 2.14
N VAL A 80 -1.19 5.37 2.44
CA VAL A 80 -2.50 5.32 3.12
C VAL A 80 -2.45 5.99 4.50
N THR A 81 -1.32 5.88 5.20
CA THR A 81 -1.11 6.49 6.52
C THR A 81 -1.23 8.01 6.44
N THR A 82 -0.48 8.65 5.55
CA THR A 82 -0.52 10.11 5.37
C THR A 82 -1.88 10.56 4.85
N LEU A 83 -2.47 9.82 3.90
CA LEU A 83 -3.77 10.20 3.33
C LEU A 83 -4.88 10.17 4.38
N HIS A 84 -4.90 9.16 5.25
CA HIS A 84 -5.85 9.09 6.37
C HIS A 84 -5.65 10.22 7.37
N ALA A 85 -4.39 10.57 7.69
CA ALA A 85 -4.08 11.68 8.59
C ALA A 85 -4.55 13.02 8.00
N ALA A 86 -4.23 13.31 6.73
CA ALA A 86 -4.65 14.54 6.06
C ALA A 86 -6.18 14.64 5.94
N ALA A 87 -6.86 13.53 5.60
CA ALA A 87 -8.32 13.50 5.56
C ALA A 87 -8.95 13.76 6.93
N LYS A 88 -8.31 13.29 8.02
CA LYS A 88 -8.78 13.56 9.39
C LYS A 88 -8.59 15.04 9.75
N GLU A 89 -7.47 15.65 9.37
CA GLU A 89 -7.21 17.06 9.62
C GLU A 89 -8.25 17.95 8.93
N LEU A 90 -8.46 17.77 7.62
CA LEU A 90 -9.41 18.57 6.85
C LEU A 90 -10.87 18.39 7.26
N ARG A 91 -11.23 17.25 7.86
CA ARG A 91 -12.58 17.04 8.41
C ARG A 91 -12.87 17.86 9.67
N ASN A 92 -11.84 18.35 10.36
CA ASN A 92 -11.97 19.16 11.56
C ASN A 92 -11.95 20.67 11.26
N GLU A 93 -11.89 21.05 9.97
CA GLU A 93 -11.84 22.43 9.48
C GLU A 93 -13.19 22.97 9.00
#